data_AF-A0A2D8IQZ7-F1
#
_entry.id   AF-A0A2D8IQZ7-F1
#
_cell.length_a   1.000
_cell.length_b   1.000
_cell.length_c   1.000
_cell.angle_alpha   90.00
_cell.angle_beta   90.00
_cell.angle_gamma   90.00
#
_symmetry.space_group_name_H-M   'P 1'
#
loop_
_entity.id
_entity.type
_entity.pdbx_description
1 polymer ?
#
loop_
_entity_poly.entity_id
_entity_poly.type
_entity_poly.pdbx_seq_one_letter_code
_entity_poly.pdbx_strand_id
1 'polypeptide(L)'
;MGAMVVRLCLAVLLAVTAGCTGPDETPDSAPAAESLCSDAWYAAVEEQVPTGDGHGHGPDIGSDEWKSVVEFKLGVRGQLDVPERASEAWCDYIDRLTAGSEQ
;
A
#
# COMPACT_ATOMS: atom_id res chain seq x y z
N MET A 1 -35.99 -38.33 -5.47
CA MET A 1 -37.22 -38.56 -4.68
C MET A 1 -36.82 -39.24 -3.39
N GLY A 2 -37.17 -38.68 -2.23
CA GLY A 2 -36.85 -39.28 -0.94
C GLY A 2 -37.02 -38.31 0.24
N ALA A 3 -38.21 -37.73 0.38
CA ALA A 3 -38.63 -37.05 1.61
C ALA A 3 -39.40 -38.06 2.46
N MET A 4 -38.95 -38.33 3.68
CA MET A 4 -39.68 -39.15 4.65
C MET A 4 -39.81 -38.40 5.98
N VAL A 5 -41.03 -37.86 6.19
CA VAL A 5 -41.84 -37.92 7.42
C VAL A 5 -41.15 -37.42 8.72
N VAL A 6 -41.33 -36.17 9.18
CA VAL A 6 -42.49 -35.55 9.86
C VAL A 6 -42.74 -36.05 11.32
N ARG A 7 -42.58 -35.08 12.26
CA ARG A 7 -43.21 -34.93 13.62
C ARG A 7 -42.66 -35.79 14.76
N LEU A 8 -42.53 -35.35 16.02
CA LEU A 8 -42.87 -34.13 16.78
C LEU A 8 -42.45 -34.39 18.24
N CYS A 9 -41.88 -33.40 18.95
CA CYS A 9 -41.97 -33.14 20.41
C CYS A 9 -40.95 -32.03 20.75
N LEU A 10 -41.36 -30.77 20.93
CA LEU A 10 -41.60 -30.13 22.24
C LEU A 10 -40.31 -30.10 23.07
N ALA A 11 -39.70 -29.00 23.50
CA ALA A 11 -40.18 -27.67 23.83
C ALA A 11 -38.94 -26.76 23.98
N VAL A 12 -39.11 -25.47 23.66
CA VAL A 12 -38.69 -24.33 24.50
C VAL A 12 -37.28 -24.38 25.10
N LEU A 13 -36.41 -23.48 24.64
CA LEU A 13 -35.76 -22.50 25.51
C LEU A 13 -35.34 -21.29 24.66
N LEU A 14 -36.11 -20.22 24.83
CA LEU A 14 -35.79 -18.86 24.38
C LEU A 14 -34.47 -18.43 25.04
N ALA A 15 -33.39 -18.39 24.28
CA ALA A 15 -32.21 -17.64 24.66
C ALA A 15 -32.49 -16.15 24.38
N VAL A 16 -32.75 -15.41 25.45
CA VAL A 16 -32.97 -13.97 25.46
C VAL A 16 -31.71 -13.28 24.91
N THR A 17 -31.81 -12.69 23.72
CA THR A 17 -30.79 -11.79 23.16
C THR A 17 -30.90 -10.45 23.89
N ALA A 18 -30.16 -10.30 24.99
CA ALA A 18 -29.92 -9.03 25.65
C ALA A 18 -28.47 -8.62 25.40
N GLY A 19 -28.26 -7.56 24.62
CA GLY A 19 -26.93 -6.96 24.47
C GLY A 19 -26.90 -5.95 23.35
N CYS A 20 -26.91 -4.67 23.71
CA CYS A 20 -27.14 -3.52 22.85
C CYS A 20 -26.11 -3.32 21.73
N THR A 21 -26.62 -2.73 20.64
CA THR A 21 -25.95 -1.99 19.58
C THR A 21 -24.71 -1.22 20.05
N GLY A 22 -23.56 -1.51 19.49
CA GLY A 22 -22.51 -0.52 19.30
C GLY A 22 -22.46 -0.16 17.82
N PRO A 23 -22.99 0.99 17.36
CA PRO A 23 -22.57 1.54 16.10
C PRO A 23 -21.30 2.33 16.39
N ASP A 24 -20.16 1.66 16.30
CA ASP A 24 -18.92 2.33 15.92
C ASP A 24 -18.11 1.39 15.03
N GLU A 25 -18.80 0.83 14.03
CA GLU A 25 -18.14 0.58 12.76
C GLU A 25 -18.00 1.97 12.14
N THR A 26 -16.91 2.66 12.44
CA THR A 26 -16.37 3.68 11.54
C THR A 26 -15.81 2.92 10.35
N PRO A 27 -16.50 2.85 9.20
CA PRO A 27 -15.91 2.31 7.98
C PRO A 27 -15.17 3.49 7.34
N ASP A 28 -14.16 4.00 8.02
CA ASP A 28 -13.36 5.12 7.53
C ASP A 28 -11.88 4.87 7.85
N SER A 29 -11.42 3.69 7.44
CA SER A 29 -10.06 3.56 6.97
C SER A 29 -10.15 3.40 5.46
N ALA A 30 -10.51 4.49 4.78
CA ALA A 30 -9.95 4.68 3.45
C ALA A 30 -8.43 4.48 3.57
N PRO A 31 -7.78 3.73 2.66
CA PRO A 31 -6.33 3.60 2.70
C PRO A 31 -5.77 5.03 2.76
N ALA A 32 -5.06 5.35 3.84
CA ALA A 32 -4.42 6.65 3.96
C ALA A 32 -3.59 6.83 2.71
N ALA A 33 -3.83 7.89 1.94
CA ALA A 33 -2.97 8.23 0.84
C ALA A 33 -1.53 8.26 1.40
N GLU A 34 -0.69 7.35 0.91
CA GLU A 34 0.68 7.22 1.38
C GLU A 34 1.35 8.59 1.24
N SER A 35 1.89 9.12 2.34
CA SER A 35 2.56 10.41 2.30
C SER A 35 3.79 10.30 1.43
N LEU A 36 3.89 11.15 0.41
CA LEU A 36 5.10 11.23 -0.42
C LEU A 36 6.33 11.56 0.44
N CYS A 37 7.49 11.11 -0.04
CA CYS A 37 8.78 11.19 0.66
C CYS A 37 8.85 10.51 2.04
N SER A 38 7.83 9.76 2.46
CA SER A 38 7.90 8.93 3.67
C SER A 38 8.71 7.66 3.43
N ASP A 39 9.18 7.01 4.50
CA ASP A 39 9.87 5.73 4.41
C ASP A 39 9.02 4.64 3.74
N ALA A 40 7.71 4.66 3.96
CA ALA A 40 6.76 3.75 3.31
C ALA A 40 6.69 4.00 1.80
N TRP A 41 6.60 5.27 1.39
CA TRP A 41 6.65 5.64 -0.02
C TRP A 41 7.99 5.28 -0.68
N TYR A 42 9.13 5.50 0.00
CA TYR A 42 10.43 5.09 -0.52
C TYR A 42 10.52 3.57 -0.71
N ALA A 43 9.97 2.78 0.22
CA ALA A 43 9.90 1.33 0.08
C ALA A 43 9.02 0.90 -1.11
N ALA A 44 7.89 1.57 -1.32
CA ALA A 44 7.02 1.32 -2.48
C ALA A 44 7.69 1.68 -3.82
N VAL A 45 8.51 2.74 -3.86
CA VAL A 45 9.34 3.08 -5.03
C VAL A 45 10.40 2.01 -5.26
N GLU A 46 11.07 1.52 -4.20
CA GLU A 46 12.06 0.43 -4.32
C GLU A 46 11.45 -0.86 -4.88
N GLU A 47 10.21 -1.20 -4.49
CA GLU A 47 9.50 -2.38 -5.03
C GLU A 47 9.28 -2.28 -6.55
N GLN A 48 8.95 -1.08 -7.04
CA GLN A 48 8.70 -0.81 -8.45
C GLN A 48 9.99 -0.61 -9.26
N VAL A 49 11.00 0.00 -8.64
CA VAL A 49 12.30 0.32 -9.24
C VAL A 49 13.42 -0.26 -8.37
N PRO A 50 13.64 -1.59 -8.39
CA PRO A 50 14.61 -2.23 -7.51
C PRO A 50 16.01 -1.66 -7.75
N THR A 51 16.67 -1.14 -6.72
CA THR A 51 17.99 -0.51 -6.82
C THR A 51 19.13 -1.44 -6.41
N GLY A 52 18.83 -2.52 -5.68
CA GLY A 52 19.80 -3.54 -5.29
C GLY A 52 20.36 -4.38 -6.44
N ASP A 53 21.47 -5.07 -6.17
CA ASP A 53 22.17 -5.95 -7.12
C ASP A 53 21.70 -7.42 -7.06
N GLY A 54 20.70 -7.72 -6.21
CA GLY A 54 20.17 -9.07 -5.98
C GLY A 54 21.03 -9.97 -5.08
N HIS A 55 22.16 -9.48 -4.57
CA HIS A 55 23.08 -10.22 -3.68
C HIS A 55 23.09 -9.67 -2.24
N GLY A 56 22.18 -8.74 -1.94
CA GLY A 56 22.13 -8.04 -0.65
C GLY A 56 23.01 -6.80 -0.60
N HIS A 57 23.55 -6.34 -1.74
CA HIS A 57 24.18 -5.03 -1.85
C HIS A 57 23.26 -4.05 -2.55
N GLY A 58 23.27 -2.82 -2.09
CA GLY A 58 22.46 -1.74 -2.62
C GLY A 58 22.63 -0.47 -1.77
N PRO A 59 22.21 0.68 -2.30
CA PRO A 59 22.17 1.90 -1.51
C PRO A 59 21.09 1.81 -0.42
N ASP A 60 21.27 2.56 0.67
CA ASP A 60 20.25 2.65 1.72
C ASP A 60 19.00 3.37 1.17
N ILE A 61 17.82 2.75 1.28
CA ILE A 61 16.55 3.30 0.79
C ILE A 61 16.33 4.71 1.37
N GLY A 62 15.95 5.66 0.51
CA GLY A 62 15.73 7.06 0.89
C GLY A 62 17.00 7.94 0.91
N SER A 63 18.21 7.36 0.88
CA SER A 63 19.47 8.11 0.80
C SER A 63 19.65 8.86 -0.54
N ASP A 64 20.53 9.85 -0.58
CA ASP A 64 20.84 10.56 -1.84
C ASP A 64 21.40 9.61 -2.91
N GLU A 65 22.20 8.62 -2.50
CA GLU A 65 22.74 7.60 -3.40
C GLU A 65 21.61 6.73 -3.99
N TRP A 66 20.65 6.31 -3.16
CA TRP A 66 19.47 5.57 -3.60
C TRP A 66 18.63 6.39 -4.58
N LYS A 67 18.29 7.64 -4.23
CA LYS A 67 17.53 8.56 -5.09
C LYS A 67 18.21 8.76 -6.43
N SER A 68 19.53 8.90 -6.42
CA SER A 68 20.33 8.98 -7.63
C SER A 68 20.18 7.70 -8.48
N VAL A 69 20.21 6.50 -7.89
CA VAL A 69 20.06 5.22 -8.63
C VAL A 69 18.64 5.09 -9.20
N VAL A 70 17.62 5.53 -8.48
CA VAL A 70 16.24 5.64 -9.00
C VAL A 70 16.21 6.50 -10.27
N GLU A 71 16.80 7.69 -10.24
CA GLU A 71 16.90 8.56 -11.42
C GLU A 71 17.61 7.87 -12.60
N PHE A 72 18.67 7.11 -12.32
CA PHE A 72 19.41 6.38 -13.36
C PHE A 72 18.54 5.28 -14.00
N LYS A 73 17.83 4.49 -13.18
CA LYS A 73 16.96 3.41 -13.66
C LYS A 73 15.75 3.91 -14.43
N LEU A 74 15.20 5.06 -14.04
CA LEU A 74 14.13 5.74 -14.78
C LEU A 74 14.65 6.52 -16.00
N GLY A 75 15.98 6.58 -16.23
CA GLY A 75 16.58 7.24 -17.39
C GLY A 75 16.56 8.77 -17.33
N VAL A 76 16.29 9.35 -16.16
CA VAL A 76 16.13 10.80 -15.96
C VAL A 76 17.38 11.48 -15.38
N ARG A 77 18.33 10.71 -14.82
CA ARG A 77 19.53 11.27 -14.17
C ARG A 77 20.28 12.25 -15.07
N GLY A 78 20.48 13.47 -14.57
CA GLY A 78 21.23 14.53 -15.24
C GLY A 78 20.44 15.35 -16.26
N GLN A 79 19.15 15.08 -16.43
CA GLN A 79 18.25 15.96 -17.19
C GLN A 79 17.97 17.25 -16.39
N LEU A 80 17.82 18.37 -17.08
CA LEU A 80 17.70 19.71 -16.46
C LEU A 80 16.38 19.94 -15.71
N ASP A 81 15.37 19.13 -16.02
CA ASP A 81 14.01 19.20 -15.48
C ASP A 81 13.78 18.26 -14.29
N VAL A 82 14.79 17.48 -13.89
CA VAL A 82 14.73 16.67 -12.67
C VAL A 82 14.89 17.58 -11.44
N PRO A 83 13.93 17.60 -10.50
CA PRO A 83 14.05 18.38 -9.28
C PRO A 83 15.21 17.94 -8.39
N GLU A 84 15.63 18.80 -7.46
CA GLU A 84 16.66 18.45 -6.48
C GLU A 84 16.21 17.28 -5.58
N ARG A 85 17.06 16.26 -5.41
CA ARG A 85 16.75 15.02 -4.66
C ARG A 85 16.30 15.23 -3.20
N ALA A 86 16.69 16.34 -2.60
CA ALA A 86 16.30 16.69 -1.23
C ALA A 86 14.91 17.36 -1.13
N SER A 87 14.28 17.67 -2.26
CA SER A 87 13.00 18.41 -2.30
C SER A 87 11.78 17.48 -2.37
N GLU A 88 10.64 17.95 -1.88
CA GLU A 88 9.35 17.27 -2.04
C GLU A 88 8.94 17.15 -3.52
N ALA A 89 9.31 18.15 -4.34
CA ALA A 89 9.08 18.14 -5.77
C ALA A 89 9.73 16.93 -6.47
N TRP A 90 10.84 16.42 -5.94
CA TRP A 90 11.45 15.18 -6.44
C TRP A 90 10.54 13.98 -6.20
N CYS A 91 9.93 13.86 -5.02
CA CYS A 91 9.01 12.75 -4.74
C CYS A 91 7.77 12.84 -5.63
N ASP A 92 7.18 14.02 -5.80
CA ASP A 92 6.07 14.24 -6.75
C ASP A 92 6.45 13.87 -8.19
N TYR A 93 7.70 14.13 -8.57
CA TYR A 93 8.21 13.81 -9.90
C TYR A 93 8.36 12.31 -10.10
N ILE A 94 9.00 11.61 -9.17
CA ILE A 94 9.18 10.16 -9.21
C ILE A 94 7.83 9.45 -9.13
N ASP A 95 6.93 9.89 -8.26
CA ASP A 95 5.59 9.30 -8.09
C ASP A 95 4.80 9.30 -9.40
N ARG A 96 4.84 10.41 -10.15
CA ARG A 96 4.23 10.52 -11.48
C ARG A 96 4.86 9.60 -12.52
N LEU A 97 6.18 9.38 -12.45
CA LEU A 97 6.86 8.46 -13.35
C LEU A 97 6.49 7.01 -13.05
N THR A 98 6.42 6.64 -11.77
CA THR A 98 6.14 5.26 -11.35
C THR A 98 4.65 4.90 -11.49
N ALA A 99 3.74 5.83 -11.23
CA ALA A 99 2.30 5.64 -11.45
C ALA A 99 1.93 5.46 -12.95
N GLY A 100 2.76 5.94 -13.87
CA GLY A 100 2.54 5.80 -15.31
C GLY A 100 2.97 4.44 -15.89
N SER A 101 3.76 3.66 -15.15
CA SER A 101 4.39 2.41 -15.59
C SER A 101 3.52 1.15 -15.44
N GLU A 102 2.30 1.26 -14.89
CA GLU A 102 1.36 0.13 -14.70
C GLU A 102 0.61 -0.30 -15.98
N GLN A 103 1.20 -0.13 -17.17
CA GLN A 103 0.58 -0.47 -18.46
C GLN A 103 1.34 -1.54 -19.24
#